data_AF-A0A0T9V0V7-F1
#
_entry.id   AF-A0A0T9V0V7-F1
#
_cell.length_a   1.000
_cell.length_b   1.000
_cell.length_c   1.000
_cell.angle_alpha   90.00
_cell.angle_beta   90.00
_cell.angle_gamma   90.00
#
_symmetry.space_group_name_H-M   'P 1'
#
loop_
_entity.id
_entity.type
_entity.pdbx_description
1 polymer ?
#
loop_
_entity_poly.entity_id
_entity_poly.type
_entity_poly.pdbx_seq_one_letter_code
_entity_poly.pdbx_strand_id
1 'polypeptide(L)'
;MKELCFYGASDDLFECEGDIREEIGCFDDVGKYHLKSSEGDVLVIGQYLDSGLWSVGIAQVGEGVAIPDWPVSYSVYEHGYSTLLTIQVPDDIEIVTTKED
;
A
#
# COMPACT_ATOMS: atom_id res chain seq x y z
N MET A 1 -13.23 12.00 2.70
CA MET A 1 -12.61 10.71 2.34
C MET A 1 -11.76 10.92 1.12
N LYS A 2 -10.60 10.29 1.12
CA LYS A 2 -9.66 10.24 -0.01
C LYS A 2 -9.59 8.83 -0.56
N GLU A 3 -9.31 8.70 -1.84
CA GLU A 3 -9.05 7.43 -2.51
C GLU A 3 -7.55 7.29 -2.78
N LEU A 4 -6.99 6.16 -2.34
CA LEU A 4 -5.63 5.77 -2.65
C LEU A 4 -5.62 4.41 -3.36
N CYS A 5 -4.71 4.28 -4.32
CA CYS A 5 -4.51 3.08 -5.12
C CYS A 5 -3.06 2.61 -4.98
N PHE A 6 -2.88 1.32 -4.69
CA PHE A 6 -1.57 0.71 -4.51
C PHE A 6 -1.39 -0.44 -5.48
N TYR A 7 -0.27 -0.45 -6.19
CA TYR A 7 0.09 -1.45 -7.17
C TYR A 7 1.60 -1.44 -7.39
N GLY A 8 2.16 -2.51 -7.94
CA GLY A 8 3.53 -2.52 -8.38
C GLY A 8 3.69 -2.11 -9.84
N ALA A 9 4.77 -1.39 -10.12
CA ALA A 9 5.26 -1.06 -11.44
C ALA A 9 6.66 -1.64 -11.61
N SER A 10 6.98 -2.23 -12.77
CA SER A 10 8.25 -2.94 -12.96
C SER A 10 8.45 -4.08 -11.94
N ASP A 11 9.69 -4.51 -11.72
CA ASP A 11 10.14 -5.48 -10.71
C ASP A 11 10.64 -4.83 -9.40
N ASP A 12 10.70 -3.51 -9.33
CA ASP A 12 11.34 -2.78 -8.23
C ASP A 12 10.56 -1.57 -7.68
N LEU A 13 9.43 -1.17 -8.28
CA LEU A 13 8.66 -0.01 -7.83
C LEU A 13 7.31 -0.42 -7.25
N PHE A 14 7.04 0.06 -6.04
CA PHE A 14 5.73 -0.02 -5.41
C PHE A 14 5.10 1.37 -5.35
N GLU A 15 3.94 1.52 -5.97
CA GLU A 15 3.28 2.81 -6.22
C GLU A 15 2.15 3.06 -5.23
N CYS A 16 1.96 4.34 -4.90
CA CYS A 16 0.76 4.90 -4.29
C CYS A 16 0.27 6.05 -5.17
N GLU A 17 -0.93 5.91 -5.73
CA GLU A 17 -1.59 6.96 -6.52
C GLU A 17 -2.97 7.36 -5.94
N GLY A 18 -3.57 8.41 -6.52
CA GLY A 18 -4.87 8.94 -6.12
C GLY A 18 -4.74 10.35 -5.54
N ASP A 19 -5.38 10.57 -4.38
CA ASP A 19 -5.31 11.83 -3.63
C ASP A 19 -3.91 12.12 -3.05
N ILE A 20 -3.08 11.08 -2.86
CA ILE A 20 -1.65 11.18 -2.54
C ILE A 20 -0.88 10.43 -3.63
N ARG A 21 0.31 10.93 -3.97
CA ARG A 21 1.19 10.33 -4.98
C ARG A 21 2.59 10.18 -4.40
N GLU A 22 3.03 8.94 -4.27
CA GLU A 22 4.35 8.55 -3.75
C GLU A 22 4.77 7.22 -4.35
N GLU A 23 6.06 6.93 -4.37
CA GLU A 23 6.64 5.68 -4.87
C GLU A 23 7.71 5.15 -3.90
N ILE A 24 7.86 3.83 -3.82
CA ILE A 24 8.93 3.17 -3.06
C ILE A 24 9.70 2.24 -4.00
N GLY A 25 11.00 2.48 -4.12
CA GLY A 25 11.93 1.49 -4.69
C GLY A 25 12.19 0.36 -3.68
N CYS A 26 11.90 -0.88 -4.05
CA CYS A 26 12.01 -2.07 -3.20
C CYS A 26 12.43 -3.33 -4.00
N PHE A 27 13.46 -3.21 -4.84
CA PHE A 27 14.06 -4.35 -5.55
C PHE A 27 14.50 -5.45 -4.57
N ASP A 28 14.05 -6.69 -4.78
CA ASP A 28 14.29 -7.86 -3.92
C ASP A 28 13.90 -7.66 -2.44
N ASP A 29 13.05 -6.68 -2.13
CA ASP A 29 12.56 -6.39 -0.78
C ASP A 29 11.03 -6.15 -0.77
N VAL A 30 10.48 -5.93 0.40
CA VAL A 30 9.07 -5.66 0.63
C VAL A 30 8.85 -4.15 0.70
N GLY A 31 8.04 -3.61 -0.21
CA GLY A 31 7.55 -2.25 -0.16
C GLY A 31 6.51 -2.07 0.96
N LYS A 32 6.61 -0.99 1.74
CA LYS A 32 5.74 -0.74 2.89
C LYS A 32 5.33 0.73 2.97
N TYR A 33 4.03 0.99 2.89
CA TYR A 33 3.45 2.28 3.29
C TYR A 33 2.79 2.14 4.66
N HIS A 34 3.14 3.02 5.59
CA HIS A 34 2.40 3.17 6.85
C HIS A 34 1.40 4.30 6.71
N LEU A 35 0.12 3.95 6.62
CA LEU A 35 -0.97 4.92 6.56
C LEU A 35 -1.47 5.21 7.97
N LYS A 36 -1.52 6.48 8.36
CA LYS A 36 -1.90 6.92 9.69
C LYS A 36 -2.93 8.03 9.65
N SER A 37 -3.95 7.93 10.50
CA SER A 37 -4.96 8.97 10.70
C SER A 37 -5.37 9.02 12.18
N SER A 38 -6.23 9.97 12.54
CA SER A 38 -6.88 9.98 13.86
C SER A 38 -7.85 8.81 14.09
N GLU A 39 -8.31 8.13 13.01
CA GLU A 39 -9.24 7.00 13.07
C GLU A 39 -8.54 5.63 13.12
N GLY A 40 -7.21 5.60 13.03
CA GLY A 40 -6.40 4.39 13.09
C GLY A 40 -5.29 4.38 12.04
N ASP A 41 -4.56 3.26 12.00
CA ASP A 41 -3.42 3.08 11.13
C ASP A 41 -3.32 1.65 10.58
N VAL A 42 -2.74 1.53 9.39
CA VAL A 42 -2.58 0.26 8.67
C VAL A 42 -1.30 0.29 7.86
N LEU A 43 -0.67 -0.88 7.68
CA LEU A 43 0.40 -1.05 6.71
C LEU A 43 -0.18 -1.52 5.39
N VAL A 44 0.17 -0.87 4.28
CA VAL A 44 -0.03 -1.39 2.93
C VAL A 44 1.30 -1.97 2.46
N ILE A 45 1.27 -3.25 2.06
CA ILE A 45 2.44 -4.07 1.78
C ILE A 45 2.42 -4.48 0.32
N GLY A 46 3.55 -4.30 -0.36
CA GLY A 46 3.79 -4.76 -1.72
C GLY A 46 5.03 -5.67 -1.76
N GLN A 47 4.95 -6.77 -2.51
CA GLN A 47 6.11 -7.62 -2.77
C GLN A 47 6.06 -8.16 -4.21
N TYR A 48 7.17 -7.99 -4.93
CA TYR A 48 7.38 -8.66 -6.20
C TYR A 48 7.78 -10.11 -5.97
N LEU A 49 7.11 -11.03 -6.66
CA LEU A 49 7.27 -12.48 -6.47
C LEU A 49 8.09 -13.10 -7.61
N ASP A 50 8.69 -14.26 -7.33
CA ASP A 50 9.39 -15.09 -8.33
C ASP A 50 8.51 -15.46 -9.56
N SER A 51 7.19 -15.35 -9.44
CA SER A 51 6.24 -15.52 -10.54
C SER A 51 6.22 -14.37 -11.55
N GLY A 52 6.93 -13.27 -11.28
CA GLY A 52 6.87 -12.04 -12.05
C GLY A 52 5.60 -11.22 -11.80
N LEU A 53 4.96 -11.41 -10.64
CA LEU A 53 3.72 -10.75 -10.25
C LEU A 53 3.91 -10.00 -8.93
N TRP A 54 3.17 -8.91 -8.76
CA TRP A 54 3.07 -8.19 -7.49
C TRP A 54 1.92 -8.73 -6.63
N SER A 55 2.28 -9.07 -5.38
CA SER A 55 1.33 -9.26 -4.28
C SER A 55 1.16 -7.94 -3.54
N VAL A 56 -0.08 -7.49 -3.36
CA VAL A 56 -0.41 -6.25 -2.63
C VAL A 56 -1.51 -6.53 -1.61
N GLY A 57 -1.34 -6.06 -0.38
CA GLY A 57 -2.29 -6.29 0.71
C GLY A 57 -2.10 -5.34 1.89
N ILE A 58 -2.84 -5.60 2.98
CA ILE A 58 -2.74 -4.83 4.23
C ILE A 58 -2.32 -5.70 5.42
N ALA A 59 -1.71 -5.08 6.42
CA ALA A 59 -1.32 -5.71 7.67
C ALA A 59 -1.57 -4.78 8.88
N GLN A 60 -1.70 -5.40 10.07
CA GLN A 60 -1.68 -4.68 11.34
C GLN A 60 -0.33 -3.98 11.53
N VAL A 61 -0.35 -2.82 12.18
CA VAL A 61 0.86 -2.07 12.53
C VAL A 61 1.59 -2.63 13.77
N GLY A 62 0.93 -3.50 14.54
CA GLY A 62 1.49 -4.09 15.76
C GLY A 62 0.55 -5.07 16.44
N GLU A 63 1.06 -5.79 17.44
CA GLU A 63 0.31 -6.79 18.20
C GLU A 63 -0.90 -6.16 18.90
N GLY A 64 -2.09 -6.73 18.65
CA GLY A 64 -3.34 -6.28 19.26
C GLY A 64 -3.90 -4.97 18.69
N VAL A 65 -3.25 -4.37 17.70
CA VAL A 65 -3.78 -3.19 17.01
C VAL A 65 -4.78 -3.64 15.96
N ALA A 66 -6.00 -3.11 16.03
CA ALA A 66 -7.05 -3.43 15.07
C ALA A 66 -6.73 -2.83 13.69
N ILE A 67 -7.06 -3.56 12.64
CA ILE A 67 -7.09 -3.00 11.28
C ILE A 67 -8.33 -2.09 11.20
N PRO A 68 -8.19 -0.81 10.76
CA PRO A 68 -9.33 0.07 10.54
C PRO A 68 -10.33 -0.52 9.54
N ASP A 69 -11.61 -0.24 9.69
CA ASP A 69 -12.69 -0.71 8.82
C ASP A 69 -12.87 0.14 7.54
N TRP A 70 -11.79 0.78 7.10
CA TRP A 70 -11.75 1.57 5.88
C TRP A 70 -12.14 0.71 4.67
N PRO A 71 -13.03 1.18 3.79
CA PRO A 71 -13.42 0.41 2.61
C PRO A 71 -12.23 0.08 1.72
N VAL A 72 -12.00 -1.21 1.47
CA VAL A 72 -10.95 -1.73 0.58
C VAL A 72 -11.59 -2.56 -0.53
N SER A 73 -11.07 -2.42 -1.75
CA SER A 73 -11.39 -3.28 -2.87
C SER A 73 -10.11 -3.74 -3.59
N TYR A 74 -10.19 -4.89 -4.26
CA TYR A 74 -9.08 -5.49 -4.96
C TYR A 74 -9.47 -5.78 -6.41
N SER A 75 -8.54 -5.54 -7.32
CA SER A 75 -8.66 -5.91 -8.73
C SER A 75 -7.27 -6.19 -9.33
N VAL A 76 -7.18 -6.33 -10.65
CA VAL A 76 -5.91 -6.47 -11.36
C VAL A 76 -5.57 -5.12 -11.98
N TYR A 77 -4.36 -4.61 -11.72
CA TYR A 77 -3.88 -3.37 -12.34
C TYR A 77 -3.81 -3.52 -13.86
N GLU A 78 -3.88 -2.41 -14.61
CA GLU A 78 -4.06 -2.44 -16.07
C GLU A 78 -2.97 -3.22 -16.83
N HIS A 79 -1.76 -3.30 -16.28
CA HIS A 79 -0.66 -4.07 -16.88
C HIS A 79 -0.75 -5.59 -16.63
N GLY A 80 -1.72 -6.05 -15.84
CA GLY A 80 -2.03 -7.47 -15.69
C GLY A 80 -1.13 -8.26 -14.74
N TYR A 81 -0.06 -7.64 -14.21
CA TYR A 81 0.93 -8.30 -13.36
C TYR A 81 0.94 -7.79 -11.91
N SER A 82 0.01 -6.91 -11.53
CA SER A 82 -0.11 -6.45 -10.15
C SER A 82 -1.53 -6.59 -9.63
N THR A 83 -1.64 -7.00 -8.36
CA THR A 83 -2.85 -6.73 -7.58
C THR A 83 -2.99 -5.21 -7.43
N LEU A 84 -4.16 -4.67 -7.74
CA LEU A 84 -4.52 -3.28 -7.46
C LEU A 84 -5.35 -3.27 -6.19
N LEU A 85 -4.85 -2.59 -5.16
CA LEU A 85 -5.58 -2.32 -3.92
C LEU A 85 -6.08 -0.88 -3.96
N THR A 86 -7.39 -0.69 -3.89
CA THR A 86 -8.01 0.64 -3.74
C THR A 86 -8.62 0.76 -2.35
N ILE A 87 -8.27 1.81 -1.62
CA ILE A 87 -8.71 2.06 -0.25
C ILE A 87 -9.28 3.47 -0.10
N GLN A 88 -10.41 3.57 0.60
CA GLN A 88 -11.01 4.84 0.98
C GLN A 88 -10.52 5.21 2.38
N VAL A 89 -9.65 6.20 2.47
CA VAL A 89 -9.00 6.62 3.72
C VAL A 89 -9.58 7.94 4.25
N PRO A 90 -9.43 8.22 5.56
CA PRO A 90 -9.80 9.51 6.14
C PRO A 90 -9.11 10.71 5.47
N ASP A 91 -9.70 11.90 5.59
CA ASP A 91 -9.16 13.11 4.96
C ASP A 91 -7.83 13.58 5.58
N ASP A 92 -7.61 13.25 6.86
CA ASP A 92 -6.40 13.52 7.63
C ASP A 92 -5.33 12.42 7.49
N ILE A 93 -5.46 11.54 6.49
CA ILE A 93 -4.47 10.48 6.23
C ILE A 93 -3.08 11.08 5.97
N GLU A 94 -2.08 10.46 6.59
CA GLU A 94 -0.66 10.72 6.39
C GLU A 94 0.07 9.41 6.02
N ILE A 95 1.06 9.51 5.14
CA ILE A 95 2.01 8.42 4.87
C ILE A 95 3.24 8.66 5.73
N VAL A 96 3.53 7.74 6.65
CA VAL A 96 4.71 7.81 7.51
C VAL A 96 5.85 7.05 6.84
N THR A 97 6.84 7.77 6.29
CA THR A 97 8.06 7.16 5.77
C THR A 97 8.99 6.81 6.92
N THR A 98 9.17 5.52 7.21
CA THR A 98 10.35 5.06 7.94
C THR A 98 11.51 5.00 6.96
N LYS A 99 12.24 6.11 6.79
CA LYS A 99 13.61 6.00 6.28
C LYS A 99 14.41 5.24 7.32
N GLU A 100 14.71 3.98 7.06
CA GLU A 100 15.82 3.31 7.72
C GLU A 100 17.11 3.85 7.06
N ASP A 101 17.93 4.54 7.86
CA ASP A 101 19.26 5.02 7.47
C ASP A 101 20.24 3.86 7.21
#